data_AF-A0AAD7U089-F1
#
_entry.id   AF-A0AAD7U089-F1
#
_cell.length_a   1.000
_cell.length_b   1.000
_cell.length_c   1.000
_cell.angle_alpha   90.00
_cell.angle_beta   90.00
_cell.angle_gamma   90.00
#
_symmetry.space_group_name_H-M   'P 1'
#
loop_
_entity.id
_entity.type
_entity.pdbx_description
1 polymer ?
#
loop_
_entity_poly.entity_id
_entity_poly.type
_entity_poly.pdbx_seq_one_letter_code
_entity_poly.pdbx_strand_id
1 'polypeptide(L)'
;MPGDAISGIPVFMSTELLQASLQQARVSRTVEHDLESLCWVIIYALYTHALEDMEAKKDDGMRRALSQESYLIFSAASTEKLLRLRRDAFSTASPSFASVKQLKDYARPIHGYLSGLVDISWEFLRNLQPSEDTRGDAEAVSEQYWGRMDKMFPNRPRTVVHAARSDPQTTAEQMTAYYDFFLEFLGDFVFELSHQNGPKK
;
A
#
# COMPACT_ATOMS: atom_id res chain seq x y z
N MET A 1 21.72 14.92 -9.82
CA MET A 1 21.07 14.00 -10.78
C MET A 1 19.70 14.57 -11.10
N PRO A 2 19.35 14.88 -12.36
CA PRO A 2 17.97 15.22 -12.70
C PRO A 2 17.06 14.01 -12.40
N GLY A 3 15.95 14.22 -11.70
CA GLY A 3 14.99 13.16 -11.37
C GLY A 3 14.33 12.59 -12.63
N ASP A 4 14.21 11.26 -12.69
CA ASP A 4 13.53 10.56 -13.78
C ASP A 4 12.06 10.98 -13.89
N ALA A 5 11.51 10.89 -15.10
CA ALA A 5 10.09 11.12 -15.31
C ALA A 5 9.27 10.13 -14.46
N ILE A 6 8.31 10.65 -13.68
CA ILE A 6 7.40 9.82 -12.88
C ILE A 6 6.67 8.86 -13.83
N SER A 7 6.93 7.56 -13.66
CA SER A 7 6.38 6.49 -14.51
C SER A 7 5.87 5.33 -13.64
N GLY A 8 4.83 4.65 -14.11
CA GLY A 8 4.17 3.56 -13.37
C GLY A 8 2.67 3.49 -13.64
N ILE A 9 2.01 2.51 -13.02
CA ILE A 9 0.55 2.38 -13.07
C ILE A 9 -0.03 3.20 -11.90
N PRO A 10 -0.82 4.26 -12.15
CA PRO A 10 -1.27 5.19 -11.11
C PRO A 10 -1.96 4.51 -9.92
N VAL A 11 -2.74 3.45 -10.17
CA VAL A 11 -3.46 2.68 -9.14
C VAL A 11 -2.55 2.07 -8.07
N PHE A 12 -1.27 1.84 -8.40
CA PHE A 12 -0.27 1.27 -7.50
C PHE A 12 0.83 2.25 -7.12
N MET A 13 0.85 3.47 -7.64
CA MET A 13 1.86 4.45 -7.22
C MET A 13 1.70 4.81 -5.75
N SER A 14 2.80 5.18 -5.10
CA SER A 14 2.76 5.80 -3.77
C SER A 14 1.98 7.13 -3.79
N THR A 15 1.41 7.53 -2.67
CA THR A 15 0.65 8.79 -2.57
C THR A 15 1.51 10.01 -2.90
N GLU A 16 2.78 10.05 -2.49
CA GLU A 16 3.71 11.14 -2.82
C GLU A 16 3.99 11.23 -4.33
N LEU A 17 4.31 10.10 -5.00
CA LEU A 17 4.54 10.09 -6.44
C LEU A 17 3.28 10.45 -7.23
N LEU A 18 2.12 9.98 -6.76
CA LEU A 18 0.84 10.27 -7.36
C LEU A 18 0.49 11.76 -7.28
N GLN A 19 0.80 12.40 -6.15
CA GLN A 19 0.63 13.85 -5.96
C GLN A 19 1.65 14.66 -6.76
N ALA A 20 2.92 14.26 -6.76
CA ALA A 20 3.95 14.89 -7.56
C ALA A 20 3.62 14.84 -9.06
N SER A 21 3.03 13.74 -9.53
CA SER A 21 2.56 13.60 -10.91
C SER A 21 1.48 14.63 -11.27
N LEU A 22 0.57 14.98 -10.35
CA LEU A 22 -0.45 16.01 -10.59
C LEU A 22 0.15 17.42 -10.64
N GLN A 23 1.13 17.67 -9.77
CA GLN A 23 1.78 18.97 -9.63
C GLN A 23 2.92 19.17 -10.64
N GLN A 24 3.21 18.16 -11.46
CA GLN A 24 4.38 18.12 -12.36
C GLN A 24 5.70 18.36 -11.60
N ALA A 25 5.74 17.96 -10.33
CA ALA A 25 6.90 18.08 -9.47
C ALA A 25 7.86 16.91 -9.72
N ARG A 26 9.14 17.11 -9.40
CA ARG A 26 10.15 16.05 -9.45
C ARG A 26 10.35 15.48 -8.06
N VAL A 27 10.07 14.19 -7.92
CA VAL A 27 10.36 13.42 -6.71
C VAL A 27 11.27 12.27 -7.08
N SER A 28 12.33 12.06 -6.28
CA SER A 28 13.19 10.90 -6.47
C SER A 28 12.49 9.68 -5.92
N ARG A 29 12.41 8.61 -6.74
CA ARG A 29 11.86 7.32 -6.28
C ARG A 29 12.73 6.78 -5.14
N THR A 30 12.09 6.14 -4.17
CA THR A 30 12.74 5.59 -2.99
C THR A 30 12.15 4.22 -2.67
N VAL A 31 12.80 3.52 -1.75
CA VAL A 31 12.39 2.22 -1.23
C VAL A 31 10.99 2.30 -0.61
N GLU A 32 10.69 3.38 0.10
CA GLU A 32 9.39 3.64 0.72
C GLU A 32 8.25 3.71 -0.30
N HIS A 33 8.52 4.35 -1.45
CA HIS A 33 7.57 4.39 -2.55
C HIS A 33 7.28 2.98 -3.08
N ASP A 34 8.30 2.12 -3.16
CA ASP A 34 8.16 0.74 -3.59
C ASP A 34 7.39 -0.11 -2.58
N LEU A 35 7.62 0.09 -1.27
CA LEU A 35 6.85 -0.56 -0.20
C LEU A 35 5.37 -0.18 -0.23
N GLU A 36 5.07 1.11 -0.38
CA GLU A 36 3.67 1.57 -0.50
C GLU A 36 3.02 0.96 -1.75
N SER A 37 3.74 0.96 -2.87
CA SER A 37 3.27 0.37 -4.11
C SER A 37 2.99 -1.13 -3.97
N LEU A 38 3.88 -1.85 -3.28
CA LEU A 38 3.74 -3.26 -2.98
C LEU A 38 2.51 -3.54 -2.11
N CYS A 39 2.26 -2.73 -1.07
CA CYS A 39 1.06 -2.84 -0.25
C CYS A 39 -0.22 -2.66 -1.07
N TRP A 40 -0.26 -1.68 -1.99
CA TRP A 40 -1.39 -1.50 -2.90
C TRP A 40 -1.60 -2.72 -3.81
N VAL A 41 -0.52 -3.30 -4.34
CA VAL A 41 -0.57 -4.51 -5.18
C VAL A 41 -1.09 -5.71 -4.40
N ILE A 42 -0.63 -5.92 -3.15
CA ILE A 42 -1.10 -7.00 -2.29
C ILE A 42 -2.61 -6.90 -2.07
N ILE A 43 -3.09 -5.72 -1.64
CA ILE A 43 -4.53 -5.51 -1.41
C ILE A 43 -5.33 -5.77 -2.69
N TYR A 44 -4.87 -5.26 -3.84
CA TYR A 44 -5.53 -5.48 -5.12
C TYR A 44 -5.58 -6.95 -5.54
N ALA A 45 -4.46 -7.67 -5.42
CA ALA A 45 -4.38 -9.09 -5.76
C ALA A 45 -5.35 -9.92 -4.90
N LEU A 46 -5.45 -9.59 -3.61
CA LEU A 46 -6.39 -10.25 -2.70
C LEU A 46 -7.85 -9.98 -3.05
N TYR A 47 -8.20 -8.76 -3.47
CA TYR A 47 -9.56 -8.49 -3.97
C TYR A 47 -9.88 -9.30 -5.22
N THR A 48 -8.98 -9.32 -6.21
CA THR A 48 -9.19 -10.08 -7.45
C THR A 48 -9.40 -11.55 -7.13
N HIS A 49 -8.54 -12.13 -6.30
CA HIS A 49 -8.66 -13.52 -5.89
C HIS A 49 -9.96 -13.79 -5.12
N ALA A 50 -10.33 -12.92 -4.18
CA ALA A 50 -11.56 -13.05 -3.41
C ALA A 50 -12.81 -13.00 -4.30
N LEU A 51 -12.83 -12.12 -5.30
CA LEU A 51 -13.93 -12.01 -6.26
C LEU A 51 -14.07 -13.26 -7.12
N GLU A 52 -12.96 -13.81 -7.61
CA GLU A 52 -12.94 -15.07 -8.38
C GLU A 52 -13.42 -16.26 -7.53
N ASP A 53 -12.95 -16.37 -6.28
CA ASP A 53 -13.36 -17.44 -5.36
C ASP A 53 -14.85 -17.34 -4.98
N MET A 54 -15.38 -16.13 -4.74
CA MET A 54 -16.81 -15.95 -4.45
C MET A 54 -17.69 -16.25 -5.67
N GLU A 55 -17.24 -15.92 -6.89
CA GLU A 55 -17.91 -16.31 -8.13
C GLU A 55 -17.97 -17.84 -8.25
N ALA A 56 -16.85 -18.53 -8.02
CA ALA A 56 -16.78 -20.00 -8.07
C ALA A 56 -17.70 -20.66 -7.03
N LYS A 57 -17.80 -20.08 -5.82
CA LYS A 57 -18.69 -20.54 -4.74
C LYS A 57 -20.15 -20.13 -4.91
N LYS A 58 -20.46 -19.28 -5.90
CA LYS A 58 -21.80 -18.70 -6.13
C LYS A 58 -22.33 -17.91 -4.92
N ASP A 59 -21.44 -17.28 -4.15
CA ASP A 59 -21.80 -16.37 -3.07
C ASP A 59 -21.94 -14.94 -3.61
N ASP A 60 -23.11 -14.66 -4.22
CA ASP A 60 -23.40 -13.35 -4.79
C ASP A 60 -23.43 -12.22 -3.75
N GLY A 61 -23.76 -12.54 -2.49
CA GLY A 61 -23.82 -11.55 -1.42
C GLY A 61 -22.43 -11.01 -1.09
N MET A 62 -21.51 -11.92 -0.79
CA MET A 62 -20.13 -11.55 -0.47
C MET A 62 -19.40 -10.96 -1.68
N ARG A 63 -19.61 -11.53 -2.88
CA ARG A 63 -19.02 -11.01 -4.12
C ARG A 63 -19.41 -9.56 -4.39
N ARG A 64 -20.69 -9.21 -4.25
CA ARG A 64 -21.15 -7.82 -4.43
C ARG A 64 -20.55 -6.89 -3.39
N ALA A 65 -20.47 -7.32 -2.14
CA ALA A 65 -19.86 -6.53 -1.07
C ALA A 65 -18.37 -6.26 -1.32
N LEU A 66 -17.60 -7.30 -1.68
CA LEU A 66 -16.19 -7.17 -2.08
C LEU A 66 -16.01 -6.29 -3.31
N SER A 67 -16.87 -6.44 -4.32
CA SER A 67 -16.78 -5.65 -5.56
C SER A 67 -17.02 -4.17 -5.29
N GLN A 68 -18.03 -3.83 -4.48
CA GLN A 68 -18.29 -2.45 -4.06
C GLN A 68 -17.10 -1.89 -3.28
N GLU A 69 -16.56 -2.65 -2.35
CA GLU A 69 -15.40 -2.26 -1.55
C GLU A 69 -14.16 -2.00 -2.43
N SER A 70 -13.83 -2.92 -3.33
CA SER A 70 -12.72 -2.77 -4.29
C SER A 70 -12.91 -1.58 -5.22
N TYR A 71 -14.15 -1.32 -5.64
CA TYR A 71 -14.48 -0.24 -6.56
C TYR A 71 -14.19 1.11 -5.89
N LEU A 72 -14.59 1.27 -4.63
CA LEU A 72 -14.34 2.50 -3.87
C LEU A 72 -12.84 2.83 -3.73
N ILE A 73 -11.97 1.83 -3.74
CA ILE A 73 -10.52 2.03 -3.62
C ILE A 73 -9.85 2.22 -4.99
N PHE A 74 -10.22 1.41 -5.99
CA PHE A 74 -9.44 1.26 -7.22
C PHE A 74 -10.11 1.82 -8.49
N SER A 75 -11.37 2.24 -8.45
CA SER A 75 -12.14 2.62 -9.66
C SER A 75 -11.92 4.07 -10.14
N ALA A 76 -10.74 4.63 -9.92
CA ALA A 76 -10.47 6.01 -10.28
C ALA A 76 -10.21 6.15 -11.79
N ALA A 77 -10.96 7.05 -12.44
CA ALA A 77 -10.75 7.39 -13.85
C ALA A 77 -9.63 8.43 -14.07
N SER A 78 -9.14 9.04 -12.99
CA SER A 78 -8.07 10.03 -13.01
C SER A 78 -7.23 9.94 -11.74
N THR A 79 -5.98 10.39 -11.84
CA THR A 79 -5.04 10.49 -10.71
C THR A 79 -5.61 11.32 -9.55
N GLU A 80 -6.27 12.45 -9.86
CA GLU A 80 -6.91 13.31 -8.85
C GLU A 80 -8.02 12.56 -8.11
N LYS A 81 -8.89 11.85 -8.86
CA LYS A 81 -9.95 11.04 -8.25
C LYS A 81 -9.37 9.92 -7.40
N LEU A 82 -8.26 9.31 -7.83
CA LEU A 82 -7.59 8.24 -7.10
C LEU A 82 -7.06 8.73 -5.75
N LEU A 83 -6.34 9.86 -5.74
CA LEU A 83 -5.87 10.47 -4.49
C LEU A 83 -7.01 10.78 -3.54
N ARG A 84 -8.12 11.31 -4.07
CA ARG A 84 -9.31 11.59 -3.27
C ARG A 84 -9.90 10.31 -2.67
N LEU A 85 -10.11 9.27 -3.48
CA LEU A 85 -10.66 8.00 -3.03
C LEU A 85 -9.77 7.34 -1.96
N ARG A 86 -8.44 7.35 -2.15
CA ARG A 86 -7.51 6.86 -1.13
C ARG A 86 -7.67 7.63 0.16
N ARG A 87 -7.64 8.97 0.12
CA ARG A 87 -7.84 9.81 1.31
C ARG A 87 -9.16 9.48 2.01
N ASP A 88 -10.25 9.41 1.27
CA ASP A 88 -11.58 9.12 1.80
C ASP A 88 -11.62 7.72 2.45
N ALA A 89 -10.93 6.73 1.89
CA ALA A 89 -10.83 5.38 2.43
C ALA A 89 -10.12 5.30 3.79
N PHE A 90 -9.32 6.31 4.14
CA PHE A 90 -8.55 6.40 5.38
C PHE A 90 -8.98 7.55 6.31
N SER A 91 -9.95 8.38 5.91
CA SER A 91 -10.44 9.48 6.73
C SER A 91 -11.21 8.95 7.93
N THR A 92 -10.86 9.43 9.13
CA THR A 92 -11.54 9.07 10.39
C THR A 92 -12.97 9.60 10.48
N ALA A 93 -13.32 10.59 9.65
CA ALA A 93 -14.66 11.15 9.55
C ALA A 93 -15.62 10.20 8.80
N SER A 94 -15.07 9.33 7.96
CA SER A 94 -15.81 8.19 7.45
C SER A 94 -15.62 7.05 8.45
N PRO A 95 -16.68 6.44 9.02
CA PRO A 95 -16.56 5.26 9.88
C PRO A 95 -15.94 4.04 9.16
N SER A 96 -15.42 4.22 7.94
CA SER A 96 -14.76 3.23 7.11
C SER A 96 -13.33 2.92 7.57
N PHE A 97 -13.18 2.40 8.79
CA PHE A 97 -12.40 1.16 8.92
C PHE A 97 -13.07 -0.01 8.16
N ALA A 98 -14.32 0.20 7.72
CA ALA A 98 -15.10 -0.61 6.80
C ALA A 98 -14.54 -0.74 5.37
N SER A 99 -13.53 0.02 4.94
CA SER A 99 -13.08 0.03 3.53
C SER A 99 -12.32 -1.21 3.10
N VAL A 100 -11.83 -2.05 4.03
CA VAL A 100 -11.32 -3.40 3.71
C VAL A 100 -11.96 -4.48 4.58
N LYS A 101 -13.14 -4.18 5.16
CA LYS A 101 -13.81 -5.11 6.08
C LYS A 101 -14.20 -6.39 5.36
N GLN A 102 -14.75 -6.28 4.16
CA GLN A 102 -15.17 -7.45 3.39
C GLN A 102 -13.95 -8.29 3.02
N LEU A 103 -12.85 -7.64 2.61
CA LEU A 103 -11.60 -8.35 2.35
C LEU A 103 -11.06 -9.10 3.58
N LYS A 104 -11.12 -8.47 4.76
CA LYS A 104 -10.72 -9.11 6.03
C LYS A 104 -11.65 -10.26 6.42
N ASP A 105 -12.95 -10.08 6.26
CA ASP A 105 -13.94 -11.12 6.58
C ASP A 105 -13.83 -12.31 5.63
N TYR A 106 -13.44 -12.08 4.37
CA TYR A 106 -13.06 -13.11 3.41
C TYR A 106 -11.76 -13.83 3.81
N ALA A 107 -10.71 -13.09 4.18
CA ALA A 107 -9.39 -13.65 4.47
C ALA A 107 -9.33 -14.49 5.75
N ARG A 108 -10.05 -14.07 6.80
CA ARG A 108 -10.04 -14.68 8.12
C ARG A 108 -10.32 -16.20 8.14
N PRO A 109 -11.37 -16.72 7.48
CA PRO A 109 -11.64 -18.17 7.45
C PRO A 109 -10.68 -18.96 6.56
N ILE A 110 -9.97 -18.32 5.62
CA ILE A 110 -9.04 -18.99 4.71
C ILE A 110 -7.70 -19.21 5.40
N HIS A 111 -7.11 -18.13 5.93
CA HIS A 111 -5.84 -18.20 6.63
C HIS A 111 -5.64 -17.03 7.60
N GLY A 112 -5.17 -17.33 8.81
CA GLY A 112 -4.82 -16.31 9.79
C GLY A 112 -3.75 -15.34 9.27
N TYR A 113 -2.72 -15.85 8.59
CA TYR A 113 -1.68 -15.00 7.99
C TYR A 113 -2.21 -14.08 6.90
N LEU A 114 -3.21 -14.51 6.11
CA LEU A 114 -3.77 -13.67 5.06
C LEU A 114 -4.50 -12.46 5.65
N SER A 115 -5.29 -12.68 6.70
CA SER A 115 -5.91 -11.57 7.42
C SER A 115 -4.85 -10.66 8.05
N GLY A 116 -3.78 -11.23 8.61
CA GLY A 116 -2.66 -10.46 9.16
C GLY A 116 -1.95 -9.61 8.10
N LEU A 117 -1.75 -10.14 6.89
CA LEU A 117 -1.14 -9.41 5.78
C LEU A 117 -2.00 -8.24 5.33
N VAL A 118 -3.31 -8.43 5.25
CA VAL A 118 -4.26 -7.34 4.96
C VAL A 118 -4.16 -6.26 6.03
N ASP A 119 -4.12 -6.65 7.31
CA ASP A 119 -4.01 -5.72 8.43
C ASP A 119 -2.72 -4.89 8.39
N ILE A 120 -1.58 -5.55 8.23
CA ILE A 120 -0.27 -4.87 8.15
C ILE A 120 -0.22 -3.94 6.95
N SER A 121 -0.62 -4.43 5.76
CA SER A 121 -0.59 -3.63 4.53
C SER A 121 -1.52 -2.41 4.65
N TRP A 122 -2.73 -2.61 5.16
CA TRP A 122 -3.71 -1.54 5.29
C TRP A 122 -3.31 -0.50 6.33
N GLU A 123 -2.73 -0.94 7.46
CA GLU A 123 -2.19 -0.05 8.49
C GLU A 123 -1.02 0.77 7.95
N PHE A 124 -0.11 0.14 7.22
CA PHE A 124 1.01 0.82 6.57
C PHE A 124 0.52 1.90 5.60
N LEU A 125 -0.43 1.57 4.72
CA LEU A 125 -1.02 2.51 3.77
C LEU A 125 -1.72 3.68 4.48
N ARG A 126 -2.45 3.43 5.58
CA ARG A 126 -3.12 4.48 6.36
C ARG A 126 -2.12 5.47 6.93
N ASN A 127 -1.04 4.96 7.52
CA ASN A 127 -0.03 5.79 8.15
C ASN A 127 0.71 6.68 7.14
N LEU A 128 0.68 6.34 5.85
CA LEU A 128 1.29 7.12 4.77
C LEU A 128 0.39 8.20 4.15
N GLN A 129 -0.90 8.25 4.47
CA GLN A 129 -1.78 9.23 3.82
C GLN A 129 -1.61 10.64 4.38
N PRO A 130 -1.56 11.68 3.53
CA PRO A 130 -1.50 13.07 3.98
C PRO A 130 -2.77 13.46 4.76
N SER A 131 -2.61 14.32 5.77
CA SER A 131 -3.73 14.90 6.52
C SER A 131 -4.54 15.87 5.65
N GLU A 132 -5.76 16.17 6.05
CA GLU A 132 -6.61 17.15 5.36
C GLU A 132 -5.97 18.55 5.28
N ASP A 133 -5.12 18.90 6.24
CA ASP A 133 -4.47 20.23 6.34
C ASP A 133 -3.40 20.50 5.27
N THR A 134 -2.84 19.47 4.62
CA THR A 134 -1.73 19.63 3.65
C THR A 134 -2.22 19.77 2.21
N ARG A 135 -3.45 20.28 2.02
CA ARG A 135 -4.10 20.32 0.70
C ARG A 135 -3.39 21.27 -0.28
N GLY A 136 -2.85 20.70 -1.34
CA GLY A 136 -2.37 21.44 -2.52
C GLY A 136 -0.90 21.85 -2.49
N ASP A 137 -0.21 21.63 -1.38
CA ASP A 137 1.21 21.89 -1.22
C ASP A 137 2.00 20.57 -1.31
N ALA A 138 2.79 20.44 -2.39
CA ALA A 138 3.64 19.26 -2.65
C ALA A 138 4.66 19.04 -1.53
N GLU A 139 5.25 20.15 -1.08
CA GLU A 139 6.34 20.18 -0.12
C GLU A 139 5.79 19.82 1.26
N ALA A 140 4.64 20.39 1.65
CA ALA A 140 3.99 20.03 2.90
C ALA A 140 3.56 18.56 2.95
N VAL A 141 3.10 17.98 1.83
CA VAL A 141 2.78 16.54 1.77
C VAL A 141 4.02 15.68 1.87
N SER A 142 5.10 16.03 1.16
CA SER A 142 6.37 15.32 1.25
C SER A 142 6.91 15.36 2.68
N GLU A 143 6.98 16.53 3.30
CA GLU A 143 7.43 16.69 4.70
C GLU A 143 6.58 15.87 5.68
N GLN A 144 5.25 15.87 5.50
CA GLN A 144 4.37 15.06 6.34
C GLN A 144 4.58 13.56 6.12
N TYR A 145 4.70 13.13 4.86
CA TYR A 145 4.96 11.75 4.47
C TYR A 145 6.25 11.25 5.12
N TRP A 146 7.34 12.01 4.98
CA TRP A 146 8.61 11.68 5.60
C TRP A 146 8.58 11.73 7.12
N GLY A 147 7.88 12.69 7.71
CA GLY A 147 7.69 12.74 9.17
C GLY A 147 6.93 11.52 9.71
N ARG A 148 6.01 10.94 8.93
CA ARG A 148 5.32 9.68 9.27
C ARG A 148 6.22 8.46 9.07
N MET A 149 6.99 8.42 7.99
CA MET A 149 7.97 7.36 7.77
C MET A 149 9.06 7.36 8.84
N ASP A 150 9.54 8.52 9.26
CA ASP A 150 10.50 8.62 10.37
C ASP A 150 9.91 8.11 11.68
N LYS A 151 8.60 8.27 11.92
CA LYS A 151 7.95 7.70 13.12
C LYS A 151 7.82 6.19 13.05
N MET A 152 7.51 5.64 11.88
CA MET A 152 7.41 4.19 11.67
C MET A 152 8.79 3.52 11.67
N PHE A 153 9.80 4.24 11.21
CA PHE A 153 11.17 3.78 11.06
C PHE A 153 12.15 4.76 11.72
N PRO A 154 12.13 4.89 13.06
CA PRO A 154 12.89 5.92 13.79
C PRO A 154 14.40 5.79 13.67
N ASN A 155 14.90 4.61 13.30
CA ASN A 155 16.32 4.36 13.07
C ASN A 155 16.73 4.55 11.62
N ARG A 156 15.81 4.92 10.70
CA ARG A 156 16.18 5.09 9.30
C ARG A 156 17.08 6.33 9.17
N PRO A 157 18.19 6.24 8.43
CA PRO A 157 18.93 7.43 8.05
C PRO A 157 18.09 8.20 7.01
N ARG A 158 17.78 9.47 7.28
CA ARG A 158 17.24 10.34 6.24
C ARG A 158 18.28 10.43 5.12
N THR A 159 17.99 9.85 3.96
CA THR A 159 18.72 10.15 2.74
C THR A 159 18.31 11.55 2.30
N VAL A 160 18.74 12.57 3.04
CA VAL A 160 18.50 13.96 2.68
C VAL A 160 19.27 14.18 1.38
N VAL A 161 18.55 14.38 0.28
CA VAL A 161 19.12 14.72 -1.03
C VAL A 161 19.84 16.09 -1.01
N HIS A 162 19.85 16.79 0.12
CA HIS A 162 20.83 17.83 0.43
C HIS A 162 22.12 17.24 1.03
N ALA A 163 22.97 16.70 0.16
CA ALA A 163 24.42 16.70 0.25
C ALA A 163 25.06 16.83 1.66
N ALA A 164 24.88 15.84 2.55
CA ALA A 164 25.78 15.64 3.68
C ALA A 164 25.82 14.16 4.09
N ARG A 165 27.04 13.63 4.20
CA ARG A 165 27.41 12.23 4.46
C ARG A 165 26.64 11.60 5.63
N SER A 166 25.77 10.64 5.34
CA SER A 166 25.45 9.51 6.21
C SER A 166 26.14 8.25 5.68
N ASP A 167 26.58 7.37 6.59
CA ASP A 167 27.31 6.13 6.29
C ASP A 167 26.40 5.12 5.55
N PRO A 168 26.65 4.82 4.26
CA PRO A 168 25.75 4.03 3.43
C PRO A 168 25.51 2.59 3.87
N GLN A 169 26.43 1.97 4.63
CA GLN A 169 26.33 0.55 4.99
C GLN A 169 25.21 0.26 5.99
N THR A 170 25.08 1.08 7.05
CA THR A 170 24.05 0.91 8.08
C THR A 170 22.62 1.15 7.56
N THR A 171 22.46 2.01 6.54
CA THR A 171 21.17 2.34 5.91
C THR A 171 20.60 1.16 5.13
N ALA A 172 21.46 0.47 4.39
CA ALA A 172 21.07 -0.69 3.59
C ALA A 172 20.69 -1.86 4.51
N GLU A 173 21.48 -2.16 5.53
CA GLU A 173 21.26 -3.32 6.41
C GLU A 173 19.93 -3.29 7.16
N GLN A 174 19.49 -2.12 7.65
CA GLN A 174 18.21 -2.02 8.37
C GLN A 174 16.99 -2.08 7.44
N MET A 175 17.07 -1.46 6.26
CA MET A 175 16.02 -1.60 5.24
C MET A 175 15.97 -3.04 4.72
N THR A 176 17.13 -3.67 4.52
CA THR A 176 17.24 -5.09 4.21
C THR A 176 16.59 -5.95 5.28
N ALA A 177 16.78 -5.70 6.57
CA ALA A 177 16.12 -6.49 7.61
C ALA A 177 14.57 -6.40 7.58
N TYR A 178 14.00 -5.23 7.31
CA TYR A 178 12.54 -5.09 7.16
C TYR A 178 12.02 -5.69 5.85
N TYR A 179 12.77 -5.53 4.76
CA TYR A 179 12.47 -6.20 3.49
C TYR A 179 12.55 -7.70 3.63
N ASP A 180 13.59 -8.21 4.28
CA ASP A 180 13.80 -9.64 4.53
C ASP A 180 12.66 -10.17 5.38
N PHE A 181 12.25 -9.47 6.45
CA PHE A 181 11.07 -9.87 7.21
C PHE A 181 9.79 -9.88 6.36
N PHE A 182 9.56 -8.86 5.53
CA PHE A 182 8.36 -8.76 4.71
C PHE A 182 8.38 -9.79 3.56
N LEU A 183 9.55 -10.05 2.96
CA LEU A 183 9.77 -11.02 1.89
C LEU A 183 9.79 -12.45 2.41
N GLU A 184 10.30 -12.68 3.62
CA GLU A 184 10.22 -13.96 4.34
C GLU A 184 8.76 -14.27 4.65
N PHE A 185 8.03 -13.30 5.22
CA PHE A 185 6.60 -13.44 5.44
C PHE A 185 5.82 -13.71 4.13
N LEU A 186 6.13 -12.98 3.04
CA LEU A 186 5.52 -13.23 1.73
C LEU A 186 5.95 -14.58 1.14
N GLY A 187 7.20 -14.99 1.34
CA GLY A 187 7.75 -16.26 0.89
C GLY A 187 7.07 -17.44 1.56
N ASP A 188 6.95 -17.39 2.90
CA ASP A 188 6.20 -18.35 3.70
C ASP A 188 4.74 -18.41 3.28
N PHE A 189 4.11 -17.25 3.06
CA PHE A 189 2.73 -17.15 2.59
C PHE A 189 2.54 -17.80 1.20
N VAL A 190 3.40 -17.48 0.23
CA VAL A 190 3.33 -18.06 -1.12
C VAL A 190 3.62 -19.55 -1.10
N PHE A 191 4.60 -19.99 -0.29
CA PHE A 191 4.92 -21.39 -0.09
C PHE A 191 3.71 -22.16 0.48
N GLU A 192 3.05 -21.61 1.50
CA GLU A 192 1.90 -22.23 2.15
C GLU A 192 0.68 -22.30 1.20
N LEU A 193 0.42 -21.25 0.43
CA LEU A 193 -0.59 -21.26 -0.63
C LEU A 193 -0.32 -22.32 -1.71
N SER A 194 0.94 -22.54 -2.08
CA SER A 194 1.31 -23.54 -3.08
C SER A 194 1.07 -24.98 -2.59
N HIS A 195 1.16 -25.22 -1.28
CA HIS A 195 0.90 -26.54 -0.68
C HIS A 195 -0.58 -26.84 -0.51
N GLN A 196 -1.43 -25.84 -0.27
CA GLN A 196 -2.88 -26.03 -0.13
C GLN A 196 -3.58 -26.39 -1.46
N ASN A 197 -2.99 -26.02 -2.61
CA ASN A 197 -3.52 -26.33 -3.94
C ASN A 197 -2.93 -27.62 -4.55
N GLY A 198 -2.21 -28.43 -3.76
CA GLY A 198 -1.77 -29.75 -4.21
C GLY A 198 -2.96 -30.65 -4.59
N PRO A 199 -2.82 -31.49 -5.63
CA PRO A 199 -3.92 -32.35 -6.08
C PRO A 199 -4.39 -33.24 -4.93
N LYS A 200 -5.66 -33.09 -4.52
CA LYS A 200 -6.32 -34.03 -3.61
C LYS A 200 -6.34 -35.39 -4.32
N LYS A 201 -5.50 -36.31 -3.85
CA LYS A 201 -5.53 -37.72 -4.27
C LYS A 201 -6.78 -38.41 -3.77
#